data_AF-A0A1G2G1K6-F1
#
_entry.id   AF-A0A1G2G1K6-F1
#
_cell.length_a   1.000
_cell.length_b   1.000
_cell.length_c   1.000
_cell.angle_alpha   90.00
_cell.angle_beta   90.00
_cell.angle_gamma   90.00
#
_symmetry.space_group_name_H-M   'P 1'
#
loop_
_entity.id
_entity.type
_entity.pdbx_description
1 polymer ?
#
loop_
_entity_poly.entity_id
_entity_poly.type
_entity_poly.pdbx_seq_one_letter_code
_entity_poly.pdbx_strand_id
1 'polypeptide(L)'
;MYQQVRSALVVIILATVGILALGGIYFYQNKAEQVKTRRIETLRETLEREAKTGVDGQILPDDFPTPAPDHREAGKNENSGKEIVIPPVSEPLNHLKIREIIAKSVQWFKEAQEQSGHFRYEYAPFMNIYGSDDNIVRQSGALYILGEVFIRDHNNRYTLKDTLENAISYFTERTAEGELDGTTFLCITDGGNNRCTLGTSGLALVGILDLIKKHPELESQYRPLIGGYASYILAMKKPNEGFRGYYYFAGDQTASESPFSNGEAFLALVRYYENYPSDEVKTVIDDAFDYFNTQYRQQWDGNFYLWGMMAIKDLYRENLKQQYVDFVKEYTDWRISGHKSKRLSDHNRCAYIEGVISAYSVLEPVINDDEKQYYIEEINFWLSQSSNLQVKEHDTLDIHAGGERTVLKIKNPERAVGGFLTGLGNPLQRIDFTQHCLSSYLQKLVDIDKEAL
;
A
#
# COMPACT_ATOMS: atom_id res chain seq x y z
N MET A 1 33.94 -79.32 3.37
CA MET A 1 34.30 -78.32 4.41
C MET A 1 34.80 -77.01 3.81
N TYR A 2 35.84 -77.00 2.95
CA TYR A 2 36.41 -75.75 2.39
C TYR A 2 35.44 -74.91 1.53
N GLN A 3 34.58 -75.55 0.72
CA GLN A 3 33.58 -74.82 -0.08
C GLN A 3 32.45 -74.21 0.77
N GLN A 4 32.02 -74.88 1.85
CA GLN A 4 30.99 -74.33 2.75
C GLN A 4 31.49 -73.11 3.53
N VAL A 5 32.76 -73.12 3.94
CA VAL A 5 33.39 -71.96 4.60
C VAL A 5 33.52 -70.78 3.63
N ARG A 6 33.86 -71.01 2.35
CA ARG A 6 33.91 -69.96 1.33
C ARG A 6 32.55 -69.31 1.07
N SER A 7 31.49 -70.10 0.93
CA SER A 7 30.15 -69.56 0.69
C SER A 7 29.63 -68.74 1.88
N ALA A 8 29.89 -69.19 3.11
CA ALA A 8 29.53 -68.43 4.31
C ALA A 8 30.29 -67.09 4.41
N LEU A 9 31.59 -67.08 4.06
CA LEU A 9 32.40 -65.87 4.10
C LEU A 9 31.93 -64.84 3.05
N VAL A 10 31.56 -65.28 1.85
CA VAL A 10 31.05 -64.40 0.79
C VAL A 10 29.71 -63.76 1.19
N VAL A 11 28.82 -64.51 1.83
CA VAL A 11 27.52 -63.98 2.32
C VAL A 11 27.74 -62.94 3.42
N ILE A 12 28.66 -63.18 4.35
CA ILE A 12 28.99 -62.21 5.42
C ILE A 12 29.61 -60.93 4.83
N ILE A 13 30.51 -61.06 3.86
CA ILE A 13 31.14 -59.90 3.21
C ILE A 13 30.08 -59.07 2.45
N LEU A 14 29.21 -59.72 1.67
CA LEU A 14 28.15 -59.04 0.92
C LEU A 14 27.13 -58.36 1.84
N ALA A 15 26.73 -59.01 2.94
CA ALA A 15 25.85 -58.42 3.94
C ALA A 15 26.50 -57.19 4.62
N THR A 16 27.79 -57.27 4.93
CA THR A 16 28.53 -56.16 5.56
C THR A 16 28.69 -54.98 4.60
N VAL A 17 28.99 -55.23 3.32
CA VAL A 17 29.07 -54.18 2.28
C VAL A 17 27.70 -53.55 2.04
N GLY A 18 26.62 -54.34 2.04
CA GLY A 18 25.25 -53.83 1.92
C GLY A 18 24.84 -52.91 3.08
N ILE A 19 25.16 -53.30 4.32
CA ILE A 19 24.86 -52.48 5.52
C ILE A 19 25.66 -51.17 5.52
N LEU A 20 26.94 -51.21 5.13
CA LEU A 20 27.77 -50.01 5.04
C LEU A 20 27.32 -49.07 3.91
N ALA A 21 26.89 -49.62 2.76
CA ALA A 21 26.36 -48.82 1.66
C ALA A 21 25.02 -48.14 2.02
N LEU A 22 24.10 -48.86 2.67
CA LEU A 22 22.82 -48.30 3.13
C LEU A 22 23.01 -47.26 4.25
N GLY A 23 23.93 -47.52 5.20
CA GLY A 23 24.29 -46.56 6.25
C GLY A 23 24.93 -45.28 5.67
N GLY A 24 25.77 -45.41 4.65
CA GLY A 24 26.34 -44.27 3.93
C GLY A 24 25.28 -43.42 3.22
N ILE A 25 24.36 -44.05 2.49
CA ILE A 25 23.27 -43.34 1.79
C ILE A 25 22.35 -42.61 2.79
N TYR A 26 21.97 -43.28 3.89
CA TYR A 26 21.15 -42.67 4.94
C TYR A 26 21.86 -41.48 5.61
N PHE A 27 23.15 -41.61 5.91
CA PHE A 27 23.95 -40.53 6.50
C PHE A 27 24.09 -39.33 5.56
N TYR A 28 24.31 -39.56 4.26
CA TYR A 28 24.39 -38.48 3.27
C TYR A 28 23.06 -37.75 3.05
N GLN A 29 21.95 -38.48 3.00
CA GLN A 29 20.61 -37.87 2.89
C GLN A 29 20.27 -37.01 4.11
N ASN A 30 20.58 -37.50 5.32
CA ASN A 30 20.30 -36.77 6.55
C ASN A 30 21.19 -35.52 6.69
N LYS A 31 22.46 -35.59 6.24
CA LYS A 31 23.36 -34.44 6.22
C LYS A 31 22.94 -33.38 5.20
N ALA A 32 22.44 -33.79 4.04
CA ALA A 32 21.92 -32.87 3.02
C ALA A 32 20.66 -32.14 3.50
N GLU A 33 19.72 -32.85 4.15
CA GLU A 33 18.54 -32.24 4.76
C GLU A 33 18.91 -31.31 5.92
N GLN A 34 19.86 -31.69 6.79
CA GLN A 34 20.33 -30.80 7.86
C GLN A 34 20.99 -29.51 7.35
N VAL A 35 21.78 -29.59 6.27
CA VAL A 35 22.38 -28.40 5.64
C VAL A 35 21.31 -27.52 5.01
N LYS A 36 20.29 -28.10 4.37
CA LYS A 36 19.16 -27.38 3.80
C LYS A 36 18.32 -26.68 4.88
N THR A 37 18.01 -27.37 5.98
CA THR A 37 17.28 -26.80 7.13
C THR A 37 18.07 -25.65 7.76
N ARG A 38 19.36 -25.83 8.01
CA ARG A 38 20.21 -24.79 8.62
C ARG A 38 20.36 -23.55 7.73
N ARG A 39 20.39 -23.73 6.40
CA ARG A 39 20.41 -22.62 5.43
C ARG A 39 19.07 -21.88 5.36
N ILE A 40 17.94 -22.61 5.42
CA ILE A 40 16.60 -22.00 5.53
C ILE A 40 16.47 -21.22 6.84
N GLU A 41 16.98 -21.76 7.94
CA GLU A 41 17.03 -21.06 9.23
C GLU A 41 17.93 -19.83 9.17
N THR A 42 19.11 -19.89 8.53
CA THR A 42 19.99 -18.72 8.39
C THR A 42 19.33 -17.63 7.52
N LEU A 43 18.67 -18.01 6.41
CA LEU A 43 17.94 -17.07 5.56
C LEU A 43 16.74 -16.49 6.31
N ARG A 44 15.99 -17.33 7.04
CA ARG A 44 14.92 -16.90 7.93
C ARG A 44 15.42 -15.96 9.01
N GLU A 45 16.54 -16.24 9.66
CA GLU A 45 17.16 -15.38 10.66
C GLU A 45 17.71 -14.08 10.06
N THR A 46 18.17 -14.11 8.80
CA THR A 46 18.62 -12.89 8.10
C THR A 46 17.41 -12.02 7.74
N LEU A 47 16.36 -12.61 7.19
CA LEU A 47 15.12 -11.92 6.87
C LEU A 47 14.36 -11.47 8.13
N GLU A 48 14.30 -12.29 9.18
CA GLU A 48 13.75 -11.91 10.49
C GLU A 48 14.61 -10.85 11.17
N ARG A 49 15.93 -10.83 10.94
CA ARG A 49 16.82 -9.78 11.47
C ARG A 49 16.68 -8.51 10.68
N GLU A 50 16.57 -8.56 9.35
CA GLU A 50 16.27 -7.39 8.51
C GLU A 50 14.89 -6.82 8.87
N ALA A 51 13.90 -7.68 9.08
CA ALA A 51 12.59 -7.30 9.62
C ALA A 51 12.71 -6.70 11.03
N LYS A 52 13.48 -7.33 11.94
CA LYS A 52 13.68 -6.86 13.32
C LYS A 52 14.58 -5.63 13.45
N THR A 53 15.51 -5.37 12.54
CA THR A 53 16.29 -4.13 12.53
C THR A 53 15.47 -2.94 12.04
N GLY A 54 14.26 -3.17 11.52
CA GLY A 54 13.21 -2.15 11.38
C GLY A 54 12.36 -1.90 12.62
N VAL A 55 12.66 -2.55 13.77
CA VAL A 55 11.79 -2.56 14.97
C VAL A 55 12.10 -1.46 16.00
N ASP A 56 13.18 -0.69 15.84
CA ASP A 56 13.29 0.58 16.58
C ASP A 56 12.57 1.69 15.79
N GLY A 57 11.30 1.91 16.17
CA GLY A 57 10.45 3.08 15.90
C GLY A 57 10.82 4.00 14.73
N GLN A 58 9.95 4.01 13.71
CA GLN A 58 10.02 4.84 12.50
C GLN A 58 11.07 4.41 11.47
N ILE A 59 10.90 3.22 10.90
CA ILE A 59 11.10 3.08 9.45
C ILE A 59 9.71 3.12 8.82
N LEU A 60 9.13 4.32 8.79
CA LEU A 60 8.26 4.68 7.67
C LEU A 60 9.10 4.51 6.39
N PRO A 61 8.52 4.39 5.19
CA PRO A 61 9.32 4.45 3.96
C PRO A 61 9.98 5.84 3.83
N ASP A 62 11.06 6.08 4.59
CA ASP A 62 11.91 7.26 4.56
C ASP A 62 12.92 7.20 3.40
N ASP A 63 12.80 6.22 2.50
CA ASP A 63 13.43 6.25 1.18
C ASP A 63 12.52 6.90 0.10
N PHE A 64 11.74 7.89 0.52
CA PHE A 64 11.52 9.05 -0.34
C PHE A 64 12.51 10.14 0.10
N PRO A 65 13.78 10.12 -0.37
CA PRO A 65 14.56 11.34 -0.30
C PRO A 65 13.73 12.42 -1.00
N THR A 66 13.33 13.43 -0.23
CA THR A 66 12.93 14.70 -0.79
C THR A 66 14.06 15.10 -1.73
N PRO A 67 13.78 15.37 -3.02
CA PRO A 67 14.77 16.06 -3.82
C PRO A 67 15.14 17.31 -3.01
N ALA A 68 16.43 17.51 -2.73
CA ALA A 68 16.87 18.76 -2.14
C ALA A 68 16.24 19.90 -2.94
N PRO A 69 15.71 20.96 -2.29
CA PRO A 69 15.07 22.04 -3.00
C PRO A 69 16.06 22.60 -4.02
N ASP A 70 15.81 22.35 -5.30
CA ASP A 70 16.51 22.99 -6.40
C ASP A 70 15.97 24.42 -6.49
N HIS A 71 16.37 25.24 -5.51
CA HIS A 71 16.30 26.67 -5.63
C HIS A 71 17.21 27.04 -6.78
N ARG A 72 16.60 27.38 -7.91
CA ARG A 72 17.22 27.96 -9.11
C ARG A 72 18.38 28.89 -8.78
N GLU A 73 19.58 28.33 -8.70
CA GLU A 73 20.78 28.88 -9.29
C GLU A 73 21.35 27.75 -10.13
N ALA A 74 21.32 27.93 -11.45
CA ALA A 74 21.99 27.07 -12.40
C ALA A 74 23.51 27.18 -12.22
N GLY A 75 24.02 26.63 -11.12
CA GLY A 75 25.41 26.36 -10.87
C GLY A 75 25.82 25.16 -11.71
N LYS A 76 26.74 25.39 -12.65
CA LYS A 76 27.36 24.36 -13.49
C LYS A 76 27.93 23.24 -12.61
N ASN A 77 27.19 22.16 -12.48
CA ASN A 77 27.70 20.93 -11.90
C ASN A 77 28.51 20.22 -13.00
N GLU A 78 29.79 20.56 -13.12
CA GLU A 78 30.74 20.02 -14.13
C GLU A 78 31.13 18.55 -13.89
N ASN A 79 30.33 17.78 -13.14
CA ASN A 79 30.69 16.43 -12.76
C ASN A 79 29.50 15.45 -12.87
N SER A 80 29.20 15.01 -14.10
CA SER A 80 28.81 13.62 -14.41
C SER A 80 28.38 13.49 -15.88
N GLY A 81 29.35 13.43 -16.80
CA GLY A 81 29.10 13.14 -18.22
C GLY A 81 28.61 11.72 -18.54
N LYS A 82 27.94 11.04 -17.61
CA LYS A 82 27.22 9.80 -17.91
C LYS A 82 25.78 10.15 -18.20
N GLU A 83 25.48 10.24 -19.49
CA GLU A 83 24.11 10.33 -19.99
C GLU A 83 23.28 9.20 -19.36
N ILE A 84 22.32 9.57 -18.50
CA ILE A 84 21.39 8.61 -17.93
C ILE A 84 20.52 8.13 -19.10
N VAL A 85 20.77 6.91 -19.57
CA VAL A 85 19.93 6.28 -20.58
C VAL A 85 18.59 6.00 -19.93
N ILE A 86 17.61 6.87 -20.21
CA ILE A 86 16.24 6.67 -19.76
C ILE A 86 15.71 5.45 -20.52
N PRO A 87 15.22 4.40 -19.83
CA PRO A 87 14.68 3.23 -20.50
C PRO A 87 13.54 3.66 -21.45
N PRO A 88 13.37 2.97 -22.59
CA PRO A 88 12.33 3.30 -23.55
C PRO A 88 10.95 3.25 -22.87
N VAL A 89 10.03 4.08 -23.39
CA VAL A 89 8.63 4.11 -22.93
C VAL A 89 8.06 2.69 -23.06
N SER A 90 7.53 2.15 -21.96
CA SER A 90 6.85 0.86 -21.98
C SER A 90 5.51 1.00 -22.68
N GLU A 91 5.17 0.03 -23.53
CA GLU A 91 3.85 -0.07 -24.13
C GLU A 91 2.74 0.03 -23.07
N PRO A 92 1.74 0.91 -23.22
CA PRO A 92 0.64 1.02 -22.29
C PRO A 92 -0.09 -0.31 -22.10
N LEU A 93 -0.48 -0.61 -20.87
CA LEU A 93 -1.33 -1.77 -20.58
C LEU A 93 -2.72 -1.54 -21.16
N ASN A 94 -3.26 -2.52 -21.88
CA ASN A 94 -4.63 -2.45 -22.36
C ASN A 94 -5.66 -2.66 -21.22
N HIS A 95 -6.89 -2.24 -21.47
CA HIS A 95 -7.98 -2.30 -20.48
C HIS A 95 -8.28 -3.72 -19.95
N LEU A 96 -8.07 -4.78 -20.74
CA LEU A 96 -8.31 -6.16 -20.31
C LEU A 96 -7.26 -6.57 -19.28
N LYS A 97 -6.00 -6.19 -19.52
CA LYS A 97 -4.91 -6.46 -18.58
C LYS A 97 -5.11 -5.70 -17.26
N ILE A 98 -5.54 -4.45 -17.33
CA ILE A 98 -5.85 -3.65 -16.14
C ILE A 98 -6.99 -4.30 -15.33
N ARG A 99 -8.09 -4.71 -15.98
CA ARG A 99 -9.19 -5.44 -15.32
C ARG A 99 -8.74 -6.75 -14.66
N GLU A 100 -7.86 -7.51 -15.33
CA GLU A 100 -7.28 -8.73 -14.76
C GLU A 100 -6.49 -8.44 -13.49
N ILE A 101 -5.65 -7.39 -13.52
CA ILE A 101 -4.85 -6.95 -12.37
C ILE A 101 -5.76 -6.56 -11.20
N ILE A 102 -6.80 -5.77 -11.46
CA ILE A 102 -7.79 -5.37 -10.45
C ILE A 102 -8.47 -6.61 -9.86
N ALA A 103 -8.99 -7.50 -10.71
CA ALA A 103 -9.71 -8.68 -10.27
C ALA A 103 -8.85 -9.59 -9.36
N LYS A 104 -7.59 -9.81 -9.72
CA LYS A 104 -6.65 -10.60 -8.92
C LYS A 104 -6.32 -9.92 -7.59
N SER A 105 -6.14 -8.60 -7.57
CA SER A 105 -5.86 -7.86 -6.33
C SER A 105 -7.04 -7.89 -5.37
N VAL A 106 -8.26 -7.76 -5.89
CA VAL A 106 -9.50 -7.87 -5.11
C VAL A 106 -9.62 -9.28 -4.50
N GLN A 107 -9.37 -10.32 -5.30
CA GLN A 107 -9.38 -11.69 -4.80
C GLN A 107 -8.33 -11.91 -3.69
N TRP A 108 -7.11 -11.39 -3.89
CA TRP A 108 -6.06 -11.45 -2.88
C TRP A 108 -6.49 -10.82 -1.54
N PHE A 109 -7.13 -9.64 -1.58
CA PHE A 109 -7.64 -9.01 -0.36
C PHE A 109 -8.68 -9.86 0.37
N LYS A 110 -9.59 -10.52 -0.38
CA LYS A 110 -10.59 -11.42 0.21
C LYS A 110 -9.94 -12.62 0.89
N GLU A 111 -8.87 -13.16 0.32
CA GLU A 111 -8.11 -14.29 0.87
C GLU A 111 -7.21 -13.87 2.05
N ALA A 112 -6.74 -12.62 2.05
CA ALA A 112 -5.95 -12.04 3.12
C ALA A 112 -6.81 -11.64 4.34
N GLN A 113 -8.12 -11.46 4.17
CA GLN A 113 -9.04 -11.13 5.27
C GLN A 113 -9.26 -12.35 6.17
N GLU A 114 -9.15 -12.13 7.47
CA GLU A 114 -9.44 -13.11 8.50
C GLU A 114 -10.91 -13.05 8.93
N GLN A 115 -11.37 -14.07 9.67
CA GLN A 115 -12.76 -14.12 10.15
C GLN A 115 -13.13 -12.93 11.05
N SER A 116 -12.14 -12.32 11.71
CA SER A 116 -12.32 -11.11 12.52
C SER A 116 -12.53 -9.84 11.69
N GLY A 117 -12.38 -9.89 10.37
CA GLY A 117 -12.39 -8.72 9.48
C GLY A 117 -11.03 -8.03 9.30
N HIS A 118 -10.05 -8.38 10.13
CA HIS A 118 -8.64 -8.00 10.01
C HIS A 118 -8.02 -8.52 8.71
N PHE A 119 -7.14 -7.76 8.06
CA PHE A 119 -6.34 -8.26 6.93
C PHE A 119 -4.94 -8.62 7.39
N ARG A 120 -4.42 -9.77 6.95
CA ARG A 120 -3.02 -10.13 7.26
C ARG A 120 -2.08 -9.14 6.60
N TYR A 121 -1.34 -8.40 7.44
CA TYR A 121 -0.59 -7.23 7.01
C TYR A 121 0.51 -7.53 5.99
N GLU A 122 1.34 -8.54 6.26
CA GLU A 122 2.53 -8.87 5.47
C GLU A 122 2.68 -10.37 5.22
N TYR A 123 2.99 -10.76 3.97
CA TYR A 123 3.18 -12.14 3.55
C TYR A 123 4.41 -12.32 2.66
N ALA A 124 5.22 -13.35 2.93
CA ALA A 124 6.36 -13.73 2.12
C ALA A 124 6.01 -14.94 1.21
N PRO A 125 5.58 -14.76 -0.05
CA PRO A 125 5.01 -15.81 -0.88
C PRO A 125 5.96 -16.97 -1.21
N PHE A 126 7.25 -16.70 -1.37
CA PHE A 126 8.27 -17.72 -1.66
C PHE A 126 8.65 -18.57 -0.44
N MET A 127 8.40 -18.04 0.77
CA MET A 127 8.64 -18.76 2.02
C MET A 127 7.37 -19.41 2.57
N ASN A 128 6.20 -18.86 2.21
CA ASN A 128 4.88 -19.15 2.78
C ASN A 128 4.83 -18.86 4.29
N ILE A 129 5.21 -17.64 4.66
CA ILE A 129 5.23 -17.15 6.04
C ILE A 129 4.56 -15.78 6.08
N TYR A 130 3.72 -15.54 7.09
CA TYR A 130 3.20 -14.21 7.41
C TYR A 130 4.12 -13.52 8.41
N GLY A 131 4.31 -12.21 8.25
CA GLY A 131 4.99 -11.37 9.22
C GLY A 131 4.19 -11.25 10.53
N SER A 132 4.87 -10.87 11.61
CA SER A 132 4.23 -10.58 12.91
C SER A 132 3.75 -9.14 13.05
N ASP A 133 4.20 -8.27 12.15
CA ASP A 133 3.91 -6.84 12.20
C ASP A 133 2.47 -6.57 11.79
N ASP A 134 1.94 -5.45 12.27
CA ASP A 134 0.63 -4.94 11.88
C ASP A 134 0.64 -3.41 11.87
N ASN A 135 -0.26 -2.82 11.11
CA ASN A 135 -0.44 -1.38 11.06
C ASN A 135 -1.92 -1.04 10.83
N ILE A 136 -2.57 -0.51 11.87
CA ILE A 136 -4.00 -0.19 11.86
C ILE A 136 -4.40 0.82 10.78
N VAL A 137 -3.51 1.77 10.43
CA VAL A 137 -3.78 2.72 9.33
C VAL A 137 -3.82 1.96 8.01
N ARG A 138 -2.91 1.00 7.79
CA ARG A 138 -2.92 0.18 6.57
C ARG A 138 -4.12 -0.76 6.51
N GLN A 139 -4.62 -1.25 7.64
CA GLN A 139 -5.89 -1.98 7.70
C GLN A 139 -7.03 -1.10 7.17
N SER A 140 -7.10 0.16 7.62
CA SER A 140 -8.15 1.09 7.16
C SER A 140 -7.99 1.49 5.69
N GLY A 141 -6.75 1.54 5.19
CA GLY A 141 -6.46 1.69 3.76
C GLY A 141 -7.03 0.56 2.92
N ALA A 142 -6.94 -0.70 3.40
CA ALA A 142 -7.57 -1.84 2.74
C ALA A 142 -9.10 -1.71 2.68
N LEU A 143 -9.74 -1.28 3.77
CA LEU A 143 -11.18 -0.99 3.78
C LEU A 143 -11.53 0.12 2.76
N TYR A 144 -10.78 1.22 2.76
CA TYR A 144 -10.94 2.33 1.82
C TYR A 144 -10.91 1.84 0.36
N ILE A 145 -9.85 1.14 -0.06
CA ILE A 145 -9.72 0.77 -1.48
C ILE A 145 -10.76 -0.26 -1.92
N LEU A 146 -11.16 -1.19 -1.03
CA LEU A 146 -12.24 -2.13 -1.33
C LEU A 146 -13.58 -1.39 -1.45
N GLY A 147 -13.80 -0.31 -0.68
CA GLY A 147 -14.92 0.60 -0.85
C GLY A 147 -14.92 1.25 -2.24
N GLU A 148 -13.80 1.82 -2.66
CA GLU A 148 -13.67 2.46 -3.98
C GLU A 148 -13.91 1.48 -5.15
N VAL A 149 -13.46 0.22 -5.02
CA VAL A 149 -13.80 -0.85 -5.97
C VAL A 149 -15.29 -1.14 -5.93
N PHE A 150 -15.87 -1.26 -4.75
CA PHE A 150 -17.27 -1.62 -4.55
C PHE A 150 -18.24 -0.62 -5.19
N ILE A 151 -17.97 0.69 -5.11
CA ILE A 151 -18.83 1.70 -5.75
C ILE A 151 -18.73 1.66 -7.28
N ARG A 152 -17.57 1.27 -7.84
CA ARG A 152 -17.30 1.21 -9.28
C ARG A 152 -17.70 -0.12 -9.91
N ASP A 153 -17.79 -1.19 -9.12
CA ASP A 153 -18.28 -2.51 -9.54
C ASP A 153 -19.81 -2.54 -9.60
N HIS A 154 -20.39 -1.88 -10.60
CA HIS A 154 -21.83 -1.74 -10.76
C HIS A 154 -22.58 -3.08 -10.86
N ASN A 155 -21.93 -4.11 -11.41
CA ASN A 155 -22.52 -5.44 -11.59
C ASN A 155 -22.31 -6.36 -10.38
N ASN A 156 -21.73 -5.86 -9.30
CA ASN A 156 -21.41 -6.63 -8.09
C ASN A 156 -20.61 -7.91 -8.40
N ARG A 157 -19.69 -7.84 -9.37
CA ARG A 157 -18.87 -8.95 -9.83
C ARG A 157 -17.99 -9.52 -8.72
N TYR A 158 -17.51 -8.67 -7.82
CA TYR A 158 -16.56 -9.07 -6.78
C TYR A 158 -17.22 -9.47 -5.45
N THR A 159 -18.52 -9.21 -5.31
CA THR A 159 -19.34 -9.51 -4.11
C THR A 159 -18.68 -9.03 -2.82
N LEU A 160 -18.35 -7.74 -2.75
CA LEU A 160 -17.53 -7.16 -1.67
C LEU A 160 -18.29 -6.73 -0.41
N LYS A 161 -19.62 -6.75 -0.41
CA LYS A 161 -20.43 -6.26 0.72
C LYS A 161 -20.00 -6.88 2.05
N ASP A 162 -19.98 -8.21 2.14
CA ASP A 162 -19.64 -8.91 3.38
C ASP A 162 -18.18 -8.67 3.80
N THR A 163 -17.25 -8.56 2.84
CA THR A 163 -15.84 -8.22 3.09
C THR A 163 -15.72 -6.83 3.74
N LEU A 164 -16.49 -5.86 3.26
CA LEU A 164 -16.53 -4.51 3.83
C LEU A 164 -17.16 -4.51 5.23
N GLU A 165 -18.30 -5.17 5.42
CA GLU A 165 -18.97 -5.25 6.73
C GLU A 165 -18.10 -5.93 7.79
N ASN A 166 -17.38 -7.00 7.42
CA ASN A 166 -16.42 -7.64 8.33
C ASN A 166 -15.29 -6.69 8.73
N ALA A 167 -14.69 -5.96 7.78
CA ALA A 167 -13.66 -4.97 8.07
C ALA A 167 -14.20 -3.82 8.95
N ILE A 168 -15.43 -3.37 8.73
CA ILE A 168 -16.07 -2.35 9.58
C ILE A 168 -16.29 -2.89 10.99
N SER A 169 -16.69 -4.16 11.13
CA SER A 169 -16.82 -4.82 12.44
C SER A 169 -15.49 -4.82 13.20
N TYR A 170 -14.39 -5.15 12.52
CA TYR A 170 -13.04 -5.10 13.10
C TYR A 170 -12.68 -3.72 13.70
N PHE A 171 -13.03 -2.63 12.99
CA PHE A 171 -12.81 -1.26 13.47
C PHE A 171 -13.80 -0.83 14.55
N THR A 172 -15.03 -1.31 14.49
CA THR A 172 -16.06 -1.04 15.51
C THR A 172 -15.59 -1.56 16.87
N GLU A 173 -15.01 -2.76 16.92
CA GLU A 173 -14.44 -3.35 18.14
C GLU A 173 -13.24 -2.56 18.71
N ARG A 174 -12.60 -1.71 17.89
CA ARG A 174 -11.45 -0.87 18.26
C ARG A 174 -11.81 0.59 18.44
N THR A 175 -13.10 0.91 18.32
CA THR A 175 -13.61 2.26 18.49
C THR A 175 -13.71 2.59 19.96
N ALA A 176 -13.23 3.77 20.34
CA ALA A 176 -13.34 4.32 21.66
C ALA A 176 -13.92 5.74 21.59
N GLU A 177 -14.56 6.16 22.68
CA GLU A 177 -15.06 7.51 22.85
C GLU A 177 -13.97 8.43 23.40
N GLY A 178 -13.82 9.61 22.80
CA GLY A 178 -12.90 10.64 23.25
C GLY A 178 -13.57 12.01 23.34
N GLU A 179 -12.89 12.95 23.99
CA GLU A 179 -13.35 14.33 24.10
C GLU A 179 -12.15 15.28 23.93
N LEU A 180 -12.29 16.30 23.09
CA LEU A 180 -11.31 17.36 22.92
C LEU A 180 -12.03 18.70 22.77
N ASP A 181 -11.64 19.68 23.57
CA ASP A 181 -12.20 21.04 23.54
C ASP A 181 -13.74 21.07 23.62
N GLY A 182 -14.33 20.16 24.43
CA GLY A 182 -15.77 20.03 24.62
C GLY A 182 -16.52 19.31 23.49
N THR A 183 -15.80 18.76 22.51
CA THR A 183 -16.35 17.94 21.43
C THR A 183 -16.15 16.47 21.74
N THR A 184 -17.24 15.73 21.94
CA THR A 184 -17.23 14.26 22.04
C THR A 184 -17.19 13.62 20.66
N PHE A 185 -16.41 12.56 20.50
CA PHE A 185 -16.27 11.86 19.23
C PHE A 185 -15.98 10.37 19.43
N LEU A 186 -16.04 9.62 18.32
CA LEU A 186 -15.55 8.24 18.26
C LEU A 186 -14.25 8.21 17.46
N CYS A 187 -13.28 7.42 17.88
CA CYS A 187 -12.02 7.26 17.17
C CYS A 187 -11.49 5.84 17.27
N ILE A 188 -10.67 5.42 16.29
CA ILE A 188 -10.12 4.07 16.25
C ILE A 188 -8.76 4.04 16.96
N THR A 189 -8.63 3.15 17.93
CA THR A 189 -7.41 2.96 18.71
C THR A 189 -6.36 2.13 17.98
N ASP A 190 -5.08 2.32 18.30
CA ASP A 190 -3.96 1.59 17.69
C ASP A 190 -3.67 0.20 18.31
N GLY A 191 -4.62 -0.36 19.07
CA GLY A 191 -4.44 -1.65 19.76
C GLY A 191 -3.54 -1.60 21.00
N GLY A 192 -2.81 -0.50 21.21
CA GLY A 192 -2.10 -0.18 22.46
C GLY A 192 -2.96 0.58 23.47
N ASN A 193 -4.22 0.88 23.12
CA ASN A 193 -5.26 1.52 23.93
C ASN A 193 -4.98 2.93 24.48
N ASN A 194 -3.82 3.54 24.19
CA ASN A 194 -3.49 4.85 24.74
C ASN A 194 -3.57 6.01 23.74
N ARG A 195 -3.93 5.74 22.48
CA ARG A 195 -4.20 6.79 21.50
C ARG A 195 -5.10 6.34 20.36
N CYS A 196 -5.69 7.32 19.71
CA CYS A 196 -6.33 7.20 18.40
C CYS A 196 -5.44 7.77 17.31
N THR A 197 -5.58 7.23 16.11
CA THR A 197 -4.80 7.65 14.93
C THR A 197 -5.74 8.31 13.92
N LEU A 198 -5.43 9.55 13.50
CA LEU A 198 -6.32 10.32 12.63
C LEU A 198 -6.56 9.62 11.28
N GLY A 199 -5.48 9.16 10.66
CA GLY A 199 -5.52 8.46 9.37
C GLY A 199 -6.45 7.25 9.36
N THR A 200 -6.41 6.44 10.43
CA THR A 200 -7.23 5.23 10.54
C THR A 200 -8.71 5.54 10.54
N SER A 201 -9.14 6.49 11.37
CA SER A 201 -10.54 6.93 11.42
C SER A 201 -10.97 7.61 10.12
N GLY A 202 -10.07 8.37 9.49
CA GLY A 202 -10.32 8.99 8.18
C GLY A 202 -10.61 7.96 7.08
N LEU A 203 -9.72 7.00 6.88
CA LEU A 203 -9.88 6.00 5.82
C LEU A 203 -11.03 5.01 6.11
N ALA A 204 -11.25 4.66 7.39
CA ALA A 204 -12.42 3.86 7.78
C ALA A 204 -13.73 4.61 7.50
N LEU A 205 -13.80 5.91 7.77
CA LEU A 205 -14.95 6.74 7.43
C LEU A 205 -15.23 6.70 5.92
N VAL A 206 -14.20 6.87 5.07
CA VAL A 206 -14.38 6.80 3.60
C VAL A 206 -14.94 5.45 3.16
N GLY A 207 -14.37 4.34 3.64
CA GLY A 207 -14.87 3.00 3.27
C GLY A 207 -16.31 2.73 3.75
N ILE A 208 -16.71 3.26 4.91
CA ILE A 208 -18.10 3.17 5.39
C ILE A 208 -19.03 4.00 4.48
N LEU A 209 -18.64 5.22 4.10
CA LEU A 209 -19.40 6.08 3.20
C LEU A 209 -19.64 5.39 1.84
N ASP A 210 -18.62 4.72 1.30
CA ASP A 210 -18.73 3.96 0.05
C ASP A 210 -19.71 2.78 0.16
N LEU A 211 -19.70 2.07 1.30
CA LEU A 211 -20.67 1.00 1.57
C LEU A 211 -22.10 1.55 1.56
N ILE A 212 -22.38 2.61 2.34
CA ILE A 212 -23.74 3.14 2.47
C ILE A 212 -24.22 3.85 1.20
N LYS A 213 -23.31 4.36 0.37
CA LYS A 213 -23.67 4.94 -0.93
C LYS A 213 -24.33 3.91 -1.86
N LYS A 214 -23.87 2.66 -1.81
CA LYS A 214 -24.46 1.55 -2.59
C LYS A 214 -25.57 0.82 -1.83
N HIS A 215 -25.54 0.86 -0.49
CA HIS A 215 -26.53 0.27 0.41
C HIS A 215 -27.09 1.29 1.41
N PRO A 216 -27.95 2.24 0.97
CA PRO A 216 -28.47 3.30 1.85
C PRO A 216 -29.26 2.77 3.06
N GLU A 217 -29.81 1.56 2.97
CA GLU A 217 -30.51 0.90 4.08
C GLU A 217 -29.62 0.68 5.30
N LEU A 218 -28.29 0.60 5.11
CA LEU A 218 -27.30 0.41 6.19
C LEU A 218 -26.91 1.73 6.86
N GLU A 219 -27.35 2.88 6.35
CA GLU A 219 -26.96 4.18 6.91
C GLU A 219 -27.37 4.28 8.39
N SER A 220 -28.57 3.83 8.75
CA SER A 220 -29.04 3.89 10.15
C SER A 220 -28.15 3.10 11.11
N GLN A 221 -27.61 1.96 10.65
CA GLN A 221 -26.70 1.11 11.42
C GLN A 221 -25.34 1.78 11.62
N TYR A 222 -24.79 2.41 10.59
CA TYR A 222 -23.44 2.99 10.63
C TYR A 222 -23.40 4.48 11.00
N ARG A 223 -24.56 5.16 11.11
CA ARG A 223 -24.65 6.58 11.45
C ARG A 223 -23.85 6.97 12.70
N PRO A 224 -23.84 6.20 13.81
CA PRO A 224 -23.02 6.55 14.97
C PRO A 224 -21.52 6.59 14.66
N LEU A 225 -21.00 5.61 13.91
CA LEU A 225 -19.58 5.57 13.50
C LEU A 225 -19.26 6.71 12.54
N ILE A 226 -20.11 6.95 11.54
CA ILE A 226 -19.95 8.02 10.55
C ILE A 226 -19.85 9.38 11.25
N GLY A 227 -20.82 9.71 12.11
CA GLY A 227 -20.82 10.97 12.86
C GLY A 227 -19.66 11.05 13.83
N GLY A 228 -19.38 9.97 14.57
CA GLY A 228 -18.29 9.93 15.54
C GLY A 228 -16.91 10.12 14.92
N TYR A 229 -16.60 9.46 13.80
CA TYR A 229 -15.33 9.62 13.10
C TYR A 229 -15.21 11.00 12.43
N ALA A 230 -16.30 11.54 11.87
CA ALA A 230 -16.29 12.90 11.33
C ALA A 230 -16.02 13.94 12.44
N SER A 231 -16.71 13.83 13.59
CA SER A 231 -16.46 14.70 14.75
C SER A 231 -15.02 14.58 15.27
N TYR A 232 -14.44 13.38 15.25
CA TYR A 232 -13.04 13.21 15.62
C TYR A 232 -12.12 13.99 14.66
N ILE A 233 -12.30 13.84 13.34
CA ILE A 233 -11.47 14.56 12.36
C ILE A 233 -11.60 16.08 12.53
N LEU A 234 -12.81 16.58 12.75
CA LEU A 234 -13.07 17.99 13.00
C LEU A 234 -12.39 18.48 14.30
N ALA A 235 -12.49 17.72 15.39
CA ALA A 235 -11.84 18.06 16.66
C ALA A 235 -10.30 18.05 16.56
N MET A 236 -9.74 17.25 15.65
CA MET A 236 -8.29 17.18 15.43
C MET A 236 -7.73 18.34 14.60
N LYS A 237 -8.59 19.11 13.92
CA LYS A 237 -8.20 20.31 13.19
C LYS A 237 -7.59 21.34 14.16
N LYS A 238 -6.46 21.92 13.79
CA LYS A 238 -5.87 23.07 14.50
C LYS A 238 -6.27 24.38 13.84
N PRO A 239 -6.46 25.48 14.60
CA PRO A 239 -6.77 26.79 14.01
C PRO A 239 -5.67 27.25 13.03
N ASN A 240 -6.02 27.54 11.77
CA ASN A 240 -5.11 28.00 10.69
C ASN A 240 -3.91 27.05 10.39
N GLU A 241 -3.97 25.81 10.85
CA GLU A 241 -2.92 24.80 10.71
C GLU A 241 -3.48 23.51 10.10
N GLY A 242 -2.71 22.42 10.04
CA GLY A 242 -3.22 21.13 9.63
C GLY A 242 -3.99 20.44 10.76
N PHE A 243 -3.86 19.13 10.80
CA PHE A 243 -4.52 18.27 11.77
C PHE A 243 -3.49 17.63 12.70
N ARG A 244 -3.88 17.44 13.97
CA ARG A 244 -3.12 16.61 14.89
C ARG A 244 -3.14 15.16 14.39
N GLY A 245 -1.99 14.50 14.33
CA GLY A 245 -1.92 13.11 13.85
C GLY A 245 -2.53 12.08 14.82
N TYR A 246 -2.52 12.41 16.11
CA TYR A 246 -2.89 11.49 17.19
C TYR A 246 -3.67 12.19 18.30
N TYR A 247 -4.66 11.50 18.84
CA TYR A 247 -5.34 11.87 20.07
C TYR A 247 -4.94 10.91 21.18
N TYR A 248 -4.52 11.43 22.33
CA TYR A 248 -4.14 10.62 23.49
C TYR A 248 -5.26 10.65 24.53
N PHE A 249 -5.65 9.49 25.06
CA PHE A 249 -6.70 9.42 26.10
C PHE A 249 -6.26 9.99 27.45
N ALA A 250 -4.94 10.04 27.67
CA ALA A 250 -4.35 10.58 28.88
C ALA A 250 -3.12 11.43 28.53
N GLY A 251 -2.91 12.48 29.32
CA GLY A 251 -1.82 13.43 29.13
C GLY A 251 -2.14 14.52 28.12
N ASP A 252 -1.10 15.29 27.76
CA ASP A 252 -1.24 16.43 26.86
C ASP A 252 -1.40 15.97 25.41
N GLN A 253 -2.29 16.64 24.68
CA GLN A 253 -2.41 16.44 23.24
C GLN A 253 -1.17 17.00 22.54
N THR A 254 -0.64 16.25 21.57
CA THR A 254 0.50 16.72 20.78
C THR A 254 0.05 17.72 19.72
N ALA A 255 0.86 18.75 19.46
CA ALA A 255 0.68 19.63 18.31
C ALA A 255 1.20 19.01 16.99
N SER A 256 1.77 17.81 17.05
CA SER A 256 2.41 17.15 15.91
C SER A 256 1.43 16.89 14.79
N GLU A 257 1.83 17.28 13.60
CA GLU A 257 1.16 16.91 12.36
C GLU A 257 1.87 15.71 11.70
N SER A 258 1.19 15.11 10.74
CA SER A 258 1.77 14.16 9.82
C SER A 258 1.22 14.48 8.43
N PRO A 259 2.07 14.63 7.40
CA PRO A 259 1.61 14.84 6.03
C PRO A 259 0.65 13.73 5.54
N PHE A 260 0.86 12.48 5.97
CA PHE A 260 -0.09 11.39 5.73
C PHE A 260 -1.45 11.68 6.35
N SER A 261 -1.48 11.96 7.66
CA SER A 261 -2.74 12.18 8.39
C SER A 261 -3.47 13.42 7.89
N ASN A 262 -2.74 14.47 7.50
CA ASN A 262 -3.31 15.65 6.86
C ASN A 262 -4.05 15.30 5.57
N GLY A 263 -3.43 14.52 4.69
CA GLY A 263 -4.04 14.13 3.42
C GLY A 263 -5.22 13.16 3.60
N GLU A 264 -5.09 12.16 4.48
CA GLU A 264 -6.15 11.17 4.75
C GLU A 264 -7.37 11.82 5.41
N ALA A 265 -7.17 12.72 6.38
CA ALA A 265 -8.24 13.49 7.01
C ALA A 265 -8.92 14.44 6.02
N PHE A 266 -8.13 15.09 5.15
CA PHE A 266 -8.68 15.98 4.14
C PHE A 266 -9.56 15.21 3.14
N LEU A 267 -9.12 14.07 2.64
CA LEU A 267 -9.93 13.20 1.79
C LEU A 267 -11.22 12.77 2.50
N ALA A 268 -11.12 12.36 3.76
CA ALA A 268 -12.27 11.92 4.55
C ALA A 268 -13.31 13.04 4.74
N LEU A 269 -12.89 14.28 5.06
CA LEU A 269 -13.81 15.41 5.18
C LEU A 269 -14.47 15.77 3.85
N VAL A 270 -13.71 15.76 2.75
CA VAL A 270 -14.27 16.01 1.40
C VAL A 270 -15.38 15.00 1.09
N ARG A 271 -15.12 13.70 1.30
CA ARG A 271 -16.12 12.64 1.05
C ARG A 271 -17.28 12.68 2.03
N TYR A 272 -17.03 13.07 3.29
CA TYR A 272 -18.09 13.29 4.25
C TYR A 272 -19.00 14.44 3.81
N TYR A 273 -18.44 15.58 3.37
CA TYR A 273 -19.18 16.74 2.88
C TYR A 273 -20.03 16.42 1.64
N GLU A 274 -19.55 15.55 0.73
CA GLU A 274 -20.35 15.08 -0.41
C GLU A 274 -21.67 14.40 0.01
N ASN A 275 -21.68 13.73 1.16
CA ASN A 275 -22.85 13.01 1.68
C ASN A 275 -23.65 13.83 2.70
N TYR A 276 -22.97 14.68 3.46
CA TYR A 276 -23.53 15.46 4.58
C TYR A 276 -23.04 16.92 4.51
N PRO A 277 -23.52 17.71 3.53
CA PRO A 277 -23.04 19.06 3.33
C PRO A 277 -23.44 19.97 4.51
N SER A 278 -22.45 20.67 5.06
CA SER A 278 -22.67 21.73 6.05
C SER A 278 -21.64 22.85 5.91
N ASP A 279 -22.04 24.08 6.24
CA ASP A 279 -21.15 25.25 6.17
C ASP A 279 -19.93 25.10 7.09
N GLU A 280 -20.10 24.43 8.23
CA GLU A 280 -19.04 24.13 9.18
C GLU A 280 -17.95 23.24 8.55
N VAL A 281 -18.35 22.10 8.00
CA VAL A 281 -17.41 21.16 7.36
C VAL A 281 -16.76 21.83 6.15
N LYS A 282 -17.52 22.58 5.35
CA LYS A 282 -16.97 23.30 4.20
C LYS A 282 -15.91 24.32 4.61
N THR A 283 -16.16 25.05 5.70
CA THR A 283 -15.21 26.03 6.25
C THR A 283 -13.91 25.33 6.67
N VAL A 284 -13.99 24.18 7.33
CA VAL A 284 -12.79 23.40 7.73
C VAL A 284 -12.03 22.88 6.51
N ILE A 285 -12.73 22.40 5.48
CA ILE A 285 -12.12 21.95 4.21
C ILE A 285 -11.38 23.09 3.53
N ASP A 286 -11.98 24.28 3.43
CA ASP A 286 -11.37 25.44 2.78
C ASP A 286 -10.16 25.95 3.58
N ASP A 287 -10.28 26.08 4.90
CA ASP A 287 -9.18 26.48 5.79
C ASP A 287 -8.01 25.49 5.73
N ALA A 288 -8.29 24.17 5.75
CA ALA A 288 -7.28 23.14 5.60
C ALA A 288 -6.56 23.25 4.25
N PHE A 289 -7.29 23.45 3.15
CA PHE A 289 -6.69 23.63 1.84
C PHE A 289 -5.79 24.87 1.78
N ASP A 290 -6.24 26.01 2.30
CA ASP A 290 -5.46 27.26 2.28
C ASP A 290 -4.13 27.08 3.04
N TYR A 291 -4.17 26.38 4.18
CA TYR A 291 -2.98 25.97 4.92
C TYR A 291 -2.07 25.04 4.07
N PHE A 292 -2.61 23.98 3.47
CA PHE A 292 -1.83 23.03 2.68
C PHE A 292 -1.21 23.67 1.43
N ASN A 293 -1.95 24.53 0.75
CA ASN A 293 -1.49 25.32 -0.39
C ASN A 293 -0.31 26.20 0.01
N THR A 294 -0.33 26.78 1.22
CA THR A 294 0.77 27.61 1.73
C THR A 294 1.97 26.76 2.17
N GLN A 295 1.74 25.75 3.00
CA GLN A 295 2.82 24.95 3.61
C GLN A 295 3.55 24.07 2.60
N TYR A 296 2.82 23.26 1.83
CA TYR A 296 3.49 22.30 0.95
C TYR A 296 4.13 22.96 -0.26
N ARG A 297 3.74 24.18 -0.65
CA ARG A 297 4.50 24.98 -1.62
C ARG A 297 5.86 25.42 -1.11
N GLN A 298 6.02 25.60 0.20
CA GLN A 298 7.32 25.91 0.80
C GLN A 298 8.20 24.66 0.89
N GLN A 299 7.59 23.52 1.22
CA GLN A 299 8.27 22.23 1.30
C GLN A 299 7.36 21.11 0.81
N TRP A 300 7.58 20.70 -0.44
CA TRP A 300 6.83 19.61 -1.05
C TRP A 300 7.08 18.29 -0.30
N ASP A 301 6.01 17.54 -0.07
CA ASP A 301 6.01 16.32 0.73
C ASP A 301 5.29 15.16 -0.01
N GLY A 302 6.02 14.07 -0.22
CA GLY A 302 5.49 12.93 -0.97
C GLY A 302 4.32 12.21 -0.29
N ASN A 303 4.22 12.29 1.03
CA ASN A 303 3.25 11.58 1.84
C ASN A 303 1.90 12.30 1.85
N PHE A 304 1.91 13.64 1.89
CA PHE A 304 0.69 14.41 1.65
C PHE A 304 0.23 14.32 0.19
N TYR A 305 1.16 14.41 -0.77
CA TYR A 305 0.85 14.50 -2.20
C TYR A 305 -0.22 13.49 -2.64
N LEU A 306 -0.02 12.21 -2.30
CA LEU A 306 -0.94 11.15 -2.68
C LEU A 306 -2.39 11.44 -2.27
N TRP A 307 -2.63 11.54 -0.96
CA TRP A 307 -3.97 11.68 -0.41
C TRP A 307 -4.57 13.06 -0.69
N GLY A 308 -3.73 14.10 -0.68
CA GLY A 308 -4.12 15.46 -1.03
C GLY A 308 -4.63 15.59 -2.47
N MET A 309 -3.97 14.94 -3.45
CA MET A 309 -4.44 14.96 -4.83
C MET A 309 -5.79 14.24 -4.98
N MET A 310 -6.00 13.13 -4.27
CA MET A 310 -7.30 12.44 -4.24
C MET A 310 -8.40 13.33 -3.65
N ALA A 311 -8.12 14.00 -2.54
CA ALA A 311 -9.08 14.91 -1.92
C ALA A 311 -9.46 16.06 -2.86
N ILE A 312 -8.48 16.68 -3.54
CA ILE A 312 -8.74 17.79 -4.48
C ILE A 312 -9.53 17.31 -5.70
N LYS A 313 -9.23 16.10 -6.21
CA LYS A 313 -10.00 15.46 -7.30
C LYS A 313 -11.48 15.35 -6.96
N ASP A 314 -11.81 15.00 -5.73
CA ASP A 314 -13.19 14.78 -5.31
C ASP A 314 -13.89 16.10 -4.96
N LEU A 315 -13.19 17.04 -4.33
CA LEU A 315 -13.76 18.29 -3.82
C LEU A 315 -14.32 19.23 -4.90
N TYR A 316 -13.74 19.28 -6.10
CA TYR A 316 -14.01 20.38 -7.05
C TYR A 316 -14.56 19.96 -8.42
N ARG A 317 -15.30 18.85 -8.49
CA ARG A 317 -15.92 18.36 -9.73
C ARG A 317 -16.95 19.33 -10.37
N GLU A 318 -17.46 20.31 -9.62
CA GLU A 318 -18.48 21.27 -10.13
C GLU A 318 -18.01 22.74 -10.19
N ASN A 319 -16.91 23.12 -9.52
CA ASN A 319 -16.43 24.51 -9.50
C ASN A 319 -14.91 24.59 -9.27
N LEU A 320 -14.14 24.11 -10.24
CA LEU A 320 -12.69 24.09 -10.18
C LEU A 320 -12.12 25.52 -10.20
N LYS A 321 -11.72 26.03 -9.02
CA LYS A 321 -11.00 27.31 -8.93
C LYS A 321 -9.57 27.16 -9.45
N GLN A 322 -9.06 28.22 -10.09
CA GLN A 322 -7.70 28.24 -10.64
C GLN A 322 -6.61 27.89 -9.62
N GLN A 323 -6.77 28.32 -8.36
CA GLN A 323 -5.79 28.01 -7.30
C GLN A 323 -5.57 26.51 -7.07
N TYR A 324 -6.61 25.68 -7.28
CA TYR A 324 -6.48 24.22 -7.17
C TYR A 324 -5.69 23.66 -8.35
N VAL A 325 -6.00 24.12 -9.56
CA VAL A 325 -5.28 23.73 -10.79
C VAL A 325 -3.80 24.06 -10.65
N ASP A 326 -3.48 25.29 -10.23
CA ASP A 326 -2.10 25.74 -10.06
C ASP A 326 -1.37 24.89 -9.02
N PHE A 327 -2.00 24.62 -7.87
CA PHE A 327 -1.41 23.79 -6.81
C PHE A 327 -1.17 22.36 -7.27
N VAL A 328 -2.18 21.72 -7.87
CA VAL A 328 -2.10 20.34 -8.38
C VAL A 328 -1.01 20.23 -9.45
N LYS A 329 -0.96 21.19 -10.38
CA LYS A 329 0.03 21.19 -11.46
C LYS A 329 1.45 21.31 -10.93
N GLU A 330 1.74 22.34 -10.14
CA GLU A 330 3.10 22.56 -9.62
C GLU A 330 3.59 21.39 -8.77
N TYR A 331 2.73 20.87 -7.89
CA TYR A 331 3.07 19.75 -7.02
C TYR A 331 3.32 18.47 -7.83
N THR A 332 2.51 18.22 -8.86
CA THR A 332 2.66 17.05 -9.73
C THR A 332 3.92 17.15 -10.60
N ASP A 333 4.23 18.34 -11.13
CA ASP A 333 5.44 18.55 -11.91
C ASP A 333 6.71 18.36 -11.05
N TRP A 334 6.70 18.84 -9.80
CA TRP A 334 7.75 18.52 -8.82
C TRP A 334 7.83 17.02 -8.55
N ARG A 335 6.69 16.36 -8.35
CA ARG A 335 6.65 14.94 -8.01
C ARG A 335 7.24 14.09 -9.14
N ILE A 336 6.83 14.34 -10.38
CA ILE A 336 7.31 13.61 -11.56
C ILE A 336 8.79 13.87 -11.80
N SER A 337 9.22 15.13 -11.79
CA SER A 337 10.64 15.46 -12.00
C SER A 337 11.55 14.78 -10.96
N GLY A 338 11.15 14.73 -9.69
CA GLY A 338 11.87 14.03 -8.62
C GLY A 338 11.93 12.51 -8.74
N HIS A 339 11.12 11.89 -9.62
CA HIS A 339 11.06 10.43 -9.80
C HIS A 339 11.62 9.94 -11.14
N LYS A 340 11.91 10.84 -12.10
CA LYS A 340 12.49 10.44 -13.40
C LYS A 340 13.80 9.65 -13.27
N SER A 341 14.68 10.04 -12.35
CA SER A 341 15.94 9.31 -12.10
C SER A 341 15.74 7.95 -11.44
N LYS A 342 14.55 7.68 -10.88
CA LYS A 342 14.21 6.45 -10.18
C LYS A 342 13.54 5.40 -11.08
N ARG A 343 13.39 5.66 -12.39
CA ARG A 343 12.77 4.74 -13.36
C ARG A 343 13.44 3.36 -13.47
N LEU A 344 14.66 3.20 -12.96
CA LEU A 344 15.38 1.93 -12.87
C LEU A 344 15.19 1.21 -11.53
N SER A 345 14.38 1.77 -10.62
CA SER A 345 14.08 1.18 -9.33
C SER A 345 13.19 -0.05 -9.50
N ASP A 346 13.48 -1.08 -8.73
CA ASP A 346 12.68 -2.29 -8.60
C ASP A 346 11.66 -2.24 -7.46
N HIS A 347 11.59 -1.11 -6.75
CA HIS A 347 10.63 -0.87 -5.68
C HIS A 347 9.24 -0.57 -6.23
N ASN A 348 8.24 -0.95 -5.46
CA ASN A 348 6.87 -0.60 -5.72
C ASN A 348 6.66 0.93 -5.64
N ARG A 349 6.14 1.52 -6.71
CA ARG A 349 5.86 2.95 -6.84
C ARG A 349 4.38 3.25 -7.05
N CYS A 350 3.49 2.33 -6.68
CA CYS A 350 2.05 2.54 -6.86
C CYS A 350 1.52 3.75 -6.08
N ALA A 351 1.98 3.96 -4.84
CA ALA A 351 1.60 5.15 -4.06
C ALA A 351 2.04 6.47 -4.73
N TYR A 352 3.14 6.45 -5.49
CA TYR A 352 3.57 7.59 -6.29
C TYR A 352 2.59 7.85 -7.45
N ILE A 353 2.25 6.81 -8.21
CA ILE A 353 1.45 6.99 -9.43
C ILE A 353 -0.03 7.20 -9.16
N GLU A 354 -0.55 6.69 -8.04
CA GLU A 354 -1.92 6.93 -7.58
C GLU A 354 -2.21 8.45 -7.42
N GLY A 355 -1.25 9.19 -6.85
CA GLY A 355 -1.35 10.65 -6.74
C GLY A 355 -1.27 11.35 -8.10
N VAL A 356 -0.40 10.89 -9.00
CA VAL A 356 -0.26 11.46 -10.37
C VAL A 356 -1.54 11.24 -11.19
N ILE A 357 -2.16 10.06 -11.09
CA ILE A 357 -3.43 9.75 -11.76
C ILE A 357 -4.54 10.68 -11.21
N SER A 358 -4.59 10.87 -9.89
CA SER A 358 -5.56 11.77 -9.27
C SER A 358 -5.39 13.22 -9.72
N ALA A 359 -4.14 13.68 -9.79
CA ALA A 359 -3.81 15.01 -10.29
C ALA A 359 -4.18 15.17 -11.77
N TYR A 360 -3.87 14.19 -12.61
CA TYR A 360 -4.22 14.21 -14.02
C TYR A 360 -5.74 14.37 -14.21
N SER A 361 -6.57 13.68 -13.42
CA SER A 361 -8.04 13.83 -13.49
C SER A 361 -8.52 15.26 -13.20
N VAL A 362 -7.78 16.04 -12.41
CA VAL A 362 -8.07 17.46 -12.17
C VAL A 362 -7.57 18.34 -13.31
N LEU A 363 -6.41 18.02 -13.87
CA LEU A 363 -5.72 18.84 -14.87
C LEU A 363 -6.23 18.61 -16.30
N GLU A 364 -6.68 17.39 -16.64
CA GLU A 364 -7.13 16.97 -17.97
C GLU A 364 -8.02 18.00 -18.68
N PRO A 365 -9.04 18.61 -18.03
CA PRO A 365 -9.94 19.55 -18.71
C PRO A 365 -9.32 20.91 -19.06
N VAL A 366 -8.17 21.27 -18.48
CA VAL A 366 -7.61 22.64 -18.54
C VAL A 366 -6.20 22.73 -19.13
N ILE A 367 -5.50 21.61 -19.28
CA ILE A 367 -4.15 21.56 -19.87
C ILE A 367 -4.19 21.29 -21.38
N ASN A 368 -3.10 21.62 -22.08
CA ASN A 368 -2.98 21.35 -23.52
C ASN A 368 -2.58 19.89 -23.82
N ASP A 369 -2.62 19.49 -25.10
CA ASP A 369 -2.39 18.09 -25.49
C ASP A 369 -0.94 17.61 -25.25
N ASP A 370 0.06 18.49 -25.35
CA ASP A 370 1.45 18.14 -25.03
C ASP A 370 1.62 17.84 -23.53
N GLU A 371 0.96 18.63 -22.68
CA GLU A 371 0.93 18.39 -21.24
C GLU A 371 0.16 17.10 -20.89
N LYS A 372 -0.97 16.82 -21.56
CA LYS A 372 -1.69 15.55 -21.37
C LYS A 372 -0.78 14.37 -21.70
N GLN A 373 -0.10 14.43 -22.84
CA GLN A 373 0.81 13.37 -23.28
C GLN A 373 1.92 13.16 -22.26
N TYR A 374 2.50 14.23 -21.72
CA TYR A 374 3.52 14.16 -20.67
C TYR A 374 3.05 13.39 -19.42
N TYR A 375 1.86 13.68 -18.89
CA TYR A 375 1.34 12.98 -17.72
C TYR A 375 0.95 11.53 -18.04
N ILE A 376 0.32 11.28 -19.20
CA ILE A 376 -0.10 9.94 -19.61
C ILE A 376 1.09 9.01 -19.85
N GLU A 377 2.18 9.50 -20.44
CA GLU A 377 3.42 8.73 -20.59
C GLU A 377 3.99 8.29 -19.24
N GLU A 378 4.00 9.18 -18.25
CA GLU A 378 4.46 8.88 -16.91
C GLU A 378 3.57 7.83 -16.23
N ILE A 379 2.24 7.99 -16.33
CA ILE A 379 1.26 7.05 -15.81
C ILE A 379 1.43 5.67 -16.42
N ASN A 380 1.51 5.59 -17.75
CA ASN A 380 1.66 4.32 -18.46
C ASN A 380 2.99 3.64 -18.14
N PHE A 381 4.08 4.41 -18.00
CA PHE A 381 5.38 3.88 -17.61
C PHE A 381 5.30 3.15 -16.26
N TRP A 382 4.84 3.85 -15.21
CA TRP A 382 4.86 3.29 -13.86
C TRP A 382 3.84 2.19 -13.63
N LEU A 383 2.67 2.24 -14.27
CA LEU A 383 1.73 1.13 -14.23
C LEU A 383 2.31 -0.12 -14.90
N SER A 384 2.94 0.03 -16.06
CA SER A 384 3.59 -1.09 -16.74
C SER A 384 4.71 -1.70 -15.87
N GLN A 385 5.55 -0.88 -15.25
CA GLN A 385 6.58 -1.35 -14.32
C GLN A 385 5.96 -2.06 -13.10
N SER A 386 4.95 -1.44 -12.48
CA SER A 386 4.30 -1.99 -11.29
C SER A 386 3.60 -3.32 -11.59
N SER A 387 3.13 -3.53 -12.82
CA SER A 387 2.49 -4.80 -13.21
C SER A 387 3.43 -6.00 -13.12
N ASN A 388 4.74 -5.78 -13.18
CA ASN A 388 5.75 -6.82 -12.99
C ASN A 388 5.90 -7.24 -11.53
N LEU A 389 5.39 -6.44 -10.58
CA LEU A 389 5.40 -6.74 -9.15
C LEU A 389 4.14 -7.48 -8.68
N GLN A 390 3.12 -7.63 -9.53
CA GLN A 390 1.95 -8.45 -9.19
C GLN A 390 2.33 -9.92 -9.24
N VAL A 391 2.14 -10.62 -8.13
CA VAL A 391 2.49 -12.04 -8.02
C VAL A 391 1.57 -12.91 -8.88
N LYS A 392 2.17 -13.79 -9.68
CA LYS A 392 1.51 -14.75 -10.58
C LYS A 392 1.74 -16.17 -10.09
N GLU A 393 0.90 -17.10 -10.52
CA GLU A 393 0.87 -18.49 -10.03
C GLU A 393 2.20 -19.25 -10.18
N HIS A 394 2.99 -18.89 -11.19
CA HIS A 394 4.24 -19.59 -11.52
C HIS A 394 5.49 -18.72 -11.34
N ASP A 395 5.39 -17.62 -10.60
CA ASP A 395 6.56 -16.78 -10.34
C ASP A 395 7.61 -17.55 -9.53
N THR A 396 8.86 -17.20 -9.80
CA THR A 396 10.03 -17.79 -9.16
C THR A 396 10.96 -16.70 -8.67
N LEU A 397 11.60 -16.93 -7.53
CA LEU A 397 12.65 -16.06 -6.99
C LEU A 397 14.00 -16.75 -7.12
N ASP A 398 14.94 -16.09 -7.79
CA ASP A 398 16.30 -16.57 -7.96
C ASP A 398 17.20 -15.98 -6.86
N ILE A 399 17.79 -16.85 -6.05
CA ILE A 399 18.66 -16.46 -4.93
C ILE A 399 20.08 -16.95 -5.23
N HIS A 400 21.02 -16.00 -5.24
CA HIS A 400 22.44 -16.27 -5.35
C HIS A 400 23.11 -16.07 -4.00
N ALA A 401 23.47 -17.16 -3.32
CA ALA A 401 24.11 -17.12 -2.01
C ALA A 401 25.31 -18.07 -1.97
N GLY A 402 26.49 -17.55 -1.62
CA GLY A 402 27.72 -18.35 -1.50
C GLY A 402 28.19 -18.99 -2.82
N GLY A 403 27.86 -18.40 -3.97
CA GLY A 403 28.16 -18.94 -5.29
C GLY A 403 27.21 -20.03 -5.79
N GLU A 404 26.23 -20.44 -4.97
CA GLU A 404 25.17 -21.35 -5.38
C GLU A 404 23.91 -20.57 -5.81
N ARG A 405 23.24 -21.08 -6.84
CA ARG A 405 21.97 -20.57 -7.37
C ARG A 405 20.82 -21.43 -6.86
N THR A 406 19.84 -20.83 -6.19
CA THR A 406 18.63 -21.50 -5.72
C THR A 406 17.40 -20.81 -6.29
N VAL A 407 16.52 -21.56 -6.95
CA VAL A 407 15.25 -21.05 -7.47
C VAL A 407 14.13 -21.47 -6.53
N LEU A 408 13.52 -20.50 -5.86
CA LEU A 408 12.32 -20.69 -5.05
C LEU A 408 11.06 -20.53 -5.90
N LYS A 409 10.06 -21.36 -5.66
CA LYS A 409 8.72 -21.26 -6.24
C LYS A 409 7.74 -20.85 -5.17
N ILE A 410 6.64 -20.21 -5.57
CA ILE A 410 5.51 -19.96 -4.67
C ILE A 410 4.98 -21.29 -4.14
N LYS A 411 4.90 -21.41 -2.82
CA LYS A 411 4.44 -22.66 -2.18
C LYS A 411 2.92 -22.71 -2.03
N ASN A 412 2.27 -21.56 -1.92
CA ASN A 412 0.82 -21.46 -1.78
C ASN A 412 0.26 -20.34 -2.68
N PRO A 413 -0.01 -20.63 -3.96
CA PRO A 413 -0.52 -19.62 -4.90
C PRO A 413 -1.83 -18.97 -4.45
N GLU A 414 -2.73 -19.70 -3.78
CA GLU A 414 -4.01 -19.20 -3.26
C GLU A 414 -3.88 -18.15 -2.15
N ARG A 415 -2.67 -17.91 -1.63
CA ARG A 415 -2.41 -16.81 -0.66
C ARG A 415 -1.62 -15.66 -1.27
N ALA A 416 -1.01 -15.89 -2.42
CA ALA A 416 0.00 -15.04 -2.99
C ALA A 416 -0.51 -14.31 -4.24
N VAL A 417 -1.21 -15.01 -5.12
CA VAL A 417 -1.54 -14.50 -6.45
C VAL A 417 -2.41 -13.25 -6.33
N GLY A 418 -2.04 -12.21 -7.09
CA GLY A 418 -2.80 -10.96 -7.16
C GLY A 418 -2.31 -9.85 -6.24
N GLY A 419 -1.68 -10.18 -5.12
CA GLY A 419 -1.02 -9.19 -4.28
C GLY A 419 0.26 -8.64 -4.94
N PHE A 420 0.69 -7.45 -4.54
CA PHE A 420 1.89 -6.82 -5.09
C PHE A 420 3.08 -6.95 -4.14
N LEU A 421 4.25 -7.23 -4.72
CA LEU A 421 5.52 -7.20 -3.99
C LEU A 421 5.89 -5.76 -3.60
N THR A 422 6.61 -5.60 -2.48
CA THR A 422 7.21 -4.31 -2.09
C THR A 422 8.35 -3.91 -3.04
N GLY A 423 9.01 -4.89 -3.64
CA GLY A 423 9.93 -4.73 -4.77
C GLY A 423 10.49 -6.08 -5.24
N LEU A 424 11.30 -6.09 -6.29
CA LEU A 424 11.94 -7.34 -6.75
C LEU A 424 13.05 -7.79 -5.78
N GLY A 425 13.82 -6.86 -5.22
CA GLY A 425 14.81 -7.11 -4.17
C GLY A 425 14.23 -7.35 -2.78
N ASN A 426 12.95 -7.04 -2.56
CA ASN A 426 12.24 -7.29 -1.31
C ASN A 426 10.91 -8.01 -1.62
N PRO A 427 10.92 -9.35 -1.75
CA PRO A 427 9.79 -10.10 -2.27
C PRO A 427 8.73 -10.39 -1.19
N LEU A 428 8.34 -9.37 -0.43
CA LEU A 428 7.24 -9.38 0.53
C LEU A 428 6.00 -8.78 -0.13
N GLN A 429 4.81 -9.24 0.24
CA GLN A 429 3.54 -8.60 -0.08
C GLN A 429 3.02 -7.92 1.16
N ARG A 430 2.54 -6.69 1.03
CA ARG A 430 1.83 -6.00 2.11
C ARG A 430 0.51 -5.44 1.61
N ILE A 431 -0.45 -5.30 2.53
CA ILE A 431 -1.77 -4.77 2.20
C ILE A 431 -1.70 -3.34 1.66
N ASP A 432 -0.77 -2.51 2.12
CA ASP A 432 -0.66 -1.12 1.70
C ASP A 432 -0.09 -0.98 0.28
N PHE A 433 0.95 -1.74 -0.07
CA PHE A 433 1.43 -1.76 -1.46
C PHE A 433 0.38 -2.30 -2.43
N THR A 434 -0.33 -3.37 -2.04
CA THR A 434 -1.42 -3.92 -2.86
C THR A 434 -2.58 -2.92 -2.98
N GLN A 435 -2.92 -2.22 -1.90
CA GLN A 435 -3.94 -1.16 -1.87
C GLN A 435 -3.60 -0.05 -2.87
N HIS A 436 -2.41 0.54 -2.77
CA HIS A 436 -2.00 1.64 -3.65
C HIS A 436 -1.96 1.22 -5.11
N CYS A 437 -1.52 -0.01 -5.41
CA CYS A 437 -1.55 -0.54 -6.76
C CYS A 437 -2.98 -0.71 -7.28
N LEU A 438 -3.85 -1.38 -6.50
CA LEU A 438 -5.25 -1.55 -6.84
C LEU A 438 -5.92 -0.21 -7.13
N SER A 439 -5.68 0.80 -6.29
CA SER A 439 -6.17 2.17 -6.51
C SER A 439 -5.67 2.78 -7.80
N SER A 440 -4.36 2.69 -8.08
CA SER A 440 -3.77 3.21 -9.31
C SER A 440 -4.40 2.60 -10.56
N TYR A 441 -4.55 1.28 -10.60
CA TYR A 441 -5.16 0.60 -11.75
C TYR A 441 -6.66 0.90 -11.89
N LEU A 442 -7.38 0.94 -10.76
CA LEU A 442 -8.80 1.28 -10.73
C LEU A 442 -9.05 2.69 -11.28
N GLN A 443 -8.30 3.67 -10.79
CA GLN A 443 -8.41 5.06 -11.23
C GLN A 443 -7.97 5.22 -12.70
N LYS A 444 -6.90 4.54 -13.14
CA LYS A 444 -6.53 4.53 -14.55
C LYS A 444 -7.69 4.06 -15.44
N LEU A 445 -8.30 2.92 -15.09
CA LEU A 445 -9.39 2.34 -15.86
C LEU A 445 -10.61 3.27 -15.91
N VAL A 446 -11.05 3.75 -14.75
CA VAL A 446 -12.33 4.46 -14.63
C VAL A 446 -12.17 5.96 -14.92
N ASP A 447 -11.17 6.60 -14.33
CA ASP A 447 -11.05 8.06 -14.36
C ASP A 447 -10.31 8.54 -15.62
N ILE A 448 -9.41 7.75 -16.20
CA ILE A 448 -8.63 8.14 -17.41
C ILE A 448 -9.17 7.44 -18.66
N ASP A 449 -9.24 6.11 -18.65
CA ASP A 449 -9.69 5.35 -19.82
C ASP A 449 -11.22 5.42 -20.02
N LYS A 450 -11.94 5.96 -19.02
CA LYS A 450 -13.41 6.08 -18.99
C LYS A 450 -14.11 4.74 -19.23
N GLU A 451 -13.49 3.66 -18.75
CA GLU A 451 -13.96 2.29 -18.86
C GLU A 451 -14.69 1.90 -17.56
N ALA A 452 -15.90 1.36 -17.67
CA ALA A 452 -16.64 0.87 -16.51
C ALA A 452 -15.96 -0.39 -15.94
N LEU A 453 -15.70 -0.49 -14.63
CA LEU A 453 -15.19 -1.72 -14.03
C LEU A 453 -16.18 -2.88 -14.20
#